data_AF-A0A960SR61-F1
#
_entry.id   AF-A0A960SR61-F1
#
_cell.length_a   1.000
_cell.length_b   1.000
_cell.length_c   1.000
_cell.angle_alpha   90.00
_cell.angle_beta   90.00
_cell.angle_gamma   90.00
#
_symmetry.space_group_name_H-M   'P 1'
#
loop_
_entity.id
_entity.type
_entity.pdbx_description
1 polymer ?
#
loop_
_entity_poly.entity_id
_entity_poly.type
_entity_poly.pdbx_seq_one_letter_code
_entity_poly.pdbx_strand_id
1 'polypeptide(L)'
;MSAKAFWSWPVTEWGVMGFCAWSAADLLAAWRSAPMDRGGWMAMAIWLAPLIGWRWRARDAAAPPRVSFLLAGLGGALLCRLTDLNAAGYAGLAVALAAWMPGGWRTWWWLAGAISWMPVLGWMLAGLTAVWVLPIRVLLAVAMSVPACRSSPLHVPMAPSPAES
;
A
#
# COMPACT_ATOMS: atom_id res chain seq x y z
N MET A 1 -3.54 -15.59 -25.33
CA MET A 1 -4.30 -15.52 -24.06
C MET A 1 -5.78 -15.45 -24.40
N SER A 2 -6.60 -16.36 -23.86
CA SER A 2 -8.05 -16.37 -24.09
C SER A 2 -8.72 -15.17 -23.40
N ALA A 3 -9.68 -14.51 -24.05
CA ALA A 3 -10.39 -13.34 -23.52
C ALA A 3 -11.00 -13.57 -22.12
N LYS A 4 -11.32 -14.82 -21.75
CA LYS A 4 -11.79 -15.19 -20.41
C LYS A 4 -10.74 -14.98 -19.31
N ALA A 5 -9.46 -15.14 -19.64
CA ALA A 5 -8.36 -14.92 -18.69
C ALA A 5 -8.10 -13.42 -18.43
N PHE A 6 -8.57 -12.51 -19.30
CA PHE A 6 -8.38 -11.08 -19.10
C PHE A 6 -9.40 -10.49 -18.10
N TRP A 7 -10.64 -11.01 -18.09
CA TRP A 7 -11.72 -10.51 -17.24
C TRP A 7 -11.69 -11.03 -15.80
N SER A 8 -11.06 -12.17 -15.52
CA SER A 8 -11.00 -12.77 -14.16
C SER A 8 -9.96 -12.15 -13.23
N TRP A 9 -8.96 -11.48 -13.79
CA TRP A 9 -7.86 -10.86 -13.06
C TRP A 9 -8.29 -9.70 -12.15
N PRO A 10 -9.01 -8.68 -12.66
CA PRO A 10 -9.39 -7.55 -11.82
C PRO A 10 -10.28 -7.99 -10.65
N VAL A 11 -11.24 -8.91 -10.87
CA VAL A 11 -12.14 -9.37 -9.80
C VAL A 11 -11.37 -10.06 -8.67
N THR A 12 -10.38 -10.88 -9.02
CA THR A 12 -9.56 -11.59 -8.02
C THR A 12 -8.70 -10.63 -7.23
N GLU A 13 -8.07 -9.66 -7.89
CA GLU A 13 -7.25 -8.63 -7.25
C GLU A 13 -8.06 -7.79 -6.26
N TRP A 14 -9.18 -7.23 -6.72
CA TRP A 14 -10.09 -6.46 -5.88
C TRP A 14 -10.65 -7.30 -4.73
N GLY A 15 -10.92 -8.59 -4.97
CA GLY A 15 -11.32 -9.54 -3.95
C GLY A 15 -10.27 -9.73 -2.86
N VAL A 16 -9.00 -9.96 -3.23
CA VAL A 16 -7.89 -10.07 -2.27
C VAL A 16 -7.69 -8.76 -1.51
N MET A 17 -7.71 -7.61 -2.20
CA MET A 17 -7.56 -6.32 -1.52
C MET A 17 -8.72 -6.01 -0.59
N GLY A 18 -9.95 -6.32 -1.00
CA GLY A 18 -11.13 -6.19 -0.15
C GLY A 18 -11.03 -7.06 1.10
N PHE A 19 -10.57 -8.31 0.95
CA PHE A 19 -10.34 -9.21 2.08
C PHE A 19 -9.24 -8.71 3.02
N CYS A 20 -8.11 -8.23 2.48
CA CYS A 20 -7.04 -7.64 3.28
C CYS A 20 -7.52 -6.37 4.01
N ALA A 21 -8.30 -5.52 3.35
CA ALA A 21 -8.85 -4.31 3.95
C ALA A 21 -9.86 -4.63 5.05
N TRP A 22 -10.72 -5.64 4.83
CA TRP A 22 -11.65 -6.14 5.84
C TRP A 22 -10.93 -6.74 7.05
N SER A 23 -9.88 -7.53 6.81
CA SER A 23 -9.05 -8.10 7.89
C SER A 23 -8.31 -7.03 8.69
N ALA A 24 -8.09 -5.85 8.11
CA ALA A 24 -7.52 -4.68 8.78
C ALA A 24 -8.57 -3.67 9.26
N ALA A 25 -9.88 -3.94 9.14
CA ALA A 25 -10.93 -2.95 9.43
C ALA A 25 -11.00 -2.55 10.90
N ASP A 26 -10.67 -3.47 11.81
CA ASP A 26 -10.62 -3.22 13.25
C ASP A 26 -9.60 -2.12 13.60
N LEU A 27 -8.60 -1.90 12.75
CA LEU A 27 -7.66 -0.78 12.88
C LEU A 27 -8.34 0.57 12.69
N LEU A 28 -9.18 0.70 11.66
CA LEU A 28 -9.87 1.95 11.38
C LEU A 28 -10.86 2.26 12.50
N ALA A 29 -11.46 1.22 13.10
CA ALA A 29 -12.24 1.36 14.32
C ALA A 29 -11.37 1.84 15.49
N ALA A 30 -10.22 1.20 15.73
CA ALA A 30 -9.28 1.56 16.80
C ALA A 30 -8.77 3.01 16.68
N TRP A 31 -8.41 3.45 15.47
CA TRP A 31 -8.00 4.84 15.23
C TRP A 31 -9.10 5.86 15.49
N ARG A 32 -10.37 5.49 15.31
CA ARG A 32 -11.50 6.39 15.61
C ARG A 32 -11.75 6.48 17.11
N SER A 33 -11.61 5.37 17.84
CA SER A 33 -11.94 5.31 19.26
C SER A 33 -10.78 5.75 20.18
N ALA A 34 -9.53 5.46 19.83
CA ALA A 34 -8.38 5.73 20.69
C ALA A 34 -7.94 7.22 20.59
N PRO A 35 -7.92 7.99 21.69
CA PRO A 35 -7.57 9.41 21.67
C PRO A 35 -6.18 9.70 21.08
N MET A 36 -5.21 8.81 21.31
CA MET A 36 -3.85 8.92 20.77
C MET A 36 -3.75 8.61 19.27
N ASP A 37 -4.76 7.93 18.71
CA ASP A 37 -4.74 7.46 17.33
C ASP A 37 -5.73 8.19 16.40
N ARG A 38 -6.46 9.19 16.90
CA ARG A 38 -7.49 9.94 16.14
C ARG A 38 -7.01 10.54 14.82
N GLY A 39 -5.71 10.75 14.65
CA GLY A 39 -5.12 11.23 13.39
C GLY A 39 -4.42 10.16 12.54
N GLY A 40 -4.44 8.88 12.94
CA GLY A 40 -3.80 7.79 12.20
C GLY A 40 -4.30 7.65 10.75
N TRP A 41 -5.58 7.92 10.53
CA TRP A 41 -6.18 7.91 9.20
C TRP A 41 -5.59 8.98 8.26
N MET A 42 -5.13 10.12 8.79
CA MET A 42 -4.47 11.17 8.00
C MET A 42 -3.12 10.69 7.50
N ALA A 43 -2.33 10.06 8.39
CA ALA A 43 -1.06 9.44 8.00
C ALA A 43 -1.28 8.32 6.96
N MET A 44 -2.37 7.55 7.10
CA MET A 44 -2.74 6.55 6.09
C MET A 44 -3.05 7.19 4.74
N ALA A 45 -3.83 8.27 4.71
CA ALA A 45 -4.16 8.98 3.47
C ALA A 45 -2.90 9.53 2.78
N ILE A 46 -1.97 10.12 3.54
CA ILE A 46 -0.68 10.62 3.03
C ILE A 46 0.17 9.47 2.48
N TRP A 47 0.20 8.35 3.18
CA TRP A 47 0.94 7.16 2.74
C TRP A 47 0.32 6.51 1.49
N LEU A 48 -1.00 6.56 1.32
CA LEU A 48 -1.71 6.07 0.12
C LEU A 48 -1.58 7.00 -1.09
N ALA A 49 -1.24 8.28 -0.91
CA ALA A 49 -1.20 9.26 -1.99
C ALA A 49 -0.30 8.86 -3.19
N PRO A 50 0.93 8.31 -3.00
CA PRO A 50 1.77 7.86 -4.12
C PRO A 50 1.13 6.72 -4.93
N LEU A 51 0.42 5.81 -4.26
CA LEU A 51 -0.28 4.71 -4.91
C LEU A 51 -1.38 5.23 -5.84
N ILE A 52 -2.19 6.18 -5.35
CA ILE A 52 -3.26 6.82 -6.12
C ILE A 52 -2.67 7.59 -7.30
N GLY A 53 -1.64 8.41 -7.05
CA GLY A 53 -0.96 9.18 -8.09
C GLY A 53 -0.33 8.31 -9.17
N TRP A 54 0.32 7.20 -8.78
CA TRP A 54 0.85 6.22 -9.72
C TRP A 54 -0.27 5.57 -10.53
N ARG A 55 -1.33 5.08 -9.89
CA ARG A 55 -2.42 4.39 -10.59
C ARG A 55 -3.14 5.31 -11.57
N TRP A 56 -3.23 6.60 -11.26
CA TRP A 56 -3.81 7.60 -12.14
C TRP A 56 -2.92 7.87 -13.38
N ARG A 57 -1.60 7.97 -13.21
CA ARG A 57 -0.64 8.15 -14.31
C ARG A 57 -0.48 6.90 -15.17
N ALA A 58 -0.54 5.72 -14.56
CA ALA A 58 -0.41 4.42 -15.22
C ALA A 58 -1.76 3.88 -15.74
N ARG A 59 -2.79 4.72 -15.91
CA ARG A 59 -4.07 4.26 -16.49
C ARG A 59 -3.90 3.69 -17.90
N ASP A 60 -2.96 4.25 -18.67
CA ASP A 60 -2.71 3.85 -20.06
C ASP A 60 -1.60 2.78 -20.17
N ALA A 61 -0.75 2.65 -19.14
CA ALA A 61 0.27 1.62 -19.06
C ALA A 61 -0.29 0.41 -18.29
N ALA A 62 -0.83 -0.56 -19.01
CA ALA A 62 -1.41 -1.80 -18.46
C ALA A 62 -0.34 -2.74 -17.87
N ALA A 63 0.37 -2.30 -16.83
CA ALA A 63 1.26 -3.17 -16.07
C ALA A 63 0.40 -4.15 -15.26
N PRO A 64 0.56 -5.47 -15.47
CA PRO A 64 -0.17 -6.45 -14.68
C PRO A 64 0.29 -6.37 -13.21
N PRO A 65 -0.62 -6.56 -12.25
CA PRO A 65 -0.26 -6.56 -10.85
C PRO A 65 0.60 -7.77 -10.51
N ARG A 66 1.42 -7.58 -9.48
CA ARG A 66 2.35 -8.61 -9.03
C ARG A 66 1.61 -9.63 -8.17
N VAL A 67 1.24 -10.77 -8.76
CA VAL A 67 0.54 -11.87 -8.09
C VAL A 67 1.24 -12.31 -6.80
N SER A 68 2.58 -12.32 -6.76
CA SER A 68 3.34 -12.65 -5.56
C SER A 68 3.04 -11.72 -4.37
N PHE A 69 2.83 -10.43 -4.62
CA PHE A 69 2.45 -9.45 -3.59
C PHE A 69 1.01 -9.66 -3.13
N LEU A 70 0.09 -10.00 -4.04
CA LEU A 70 -1.29 -10.33 -3.66
C LEU A 70 -1.35 -11.58 -2.78
N LEU A 71 -0.63 -12.64 -3.14
CA LEU A 71 -0.58 -13.87 -2.36
C LEU A 71 0.09 -13.65 -0.99
N ALA A 72 1.18 -12.90 -0.94
CA ALA A 72 1.82 -12.53 0.33
C ALA A 72 0.89 -11.68 1.21
N GLY A 73 0.17 -10.73 0.61
CA GLY A 73 -0.82 -9.92 1.31
C GLY A 73 -1.97 -10.76 1.87
N LEU A 74 -2.50 -11.70 1.07
CA LEU A 74 -3.50 -12.66 1.49
C LEU A 74 -3.00 -13.53 2.66
N GLY A 75 -1.76 -14.01 2.59
CA GLY A 75 -1.13 -14.76 3.68
C GLY A 75 -1.07 -13.94 4.98
N GLY A 76 -0.70 -12.66 4.90
CA GLY A 76 -0.71 -11.75 6.06
C GLY A 76 -2.11 -11.52 6.63
N ALA A 77 -3.12 -11.35 5.78
CA ALA A 77 -4.52 -11.20 6.20
C ALA A 77 -5.06 -12.48 6.88
N LEU A 78 -4.73 -13.65 6.35
CA LEU A 78 -5.06 -14.93 6.98
C LEU A 78 -4.36 -15.09 8.32
N LEU A 79 -3.07 -14.76 8.41
CA LEU A 79 -2.33 -14.80 9.66
C LEU A 79 -2.96 -13.89 10.72
N CYS A 80 -3.39 -12.69 10.32
CA CYS A 80 -4.15 -11.77 11.19
C CYS A 80 -5.39 -12.45 11.77
N ARG A 81 -6.17 -13.14 10.93
CA ARG A 81 -7.41 -13.83 11.33
C ARG A 81 -7.17 -15.06 12.21
N LEU A 82 -6.05 -15.75 12.03
CA LEU A 82 -5.72 -16.95 12.79
C LEU A 82 -5.08 -16.66 14.15
N THR A 83 -4.44 -15.50 14.30
CA THR A 83 -3.65 -15.15 15.49
C THR A 83 -4.17 -13.93 16.25
N ASP A 84 -5.18 -13.25 15.71
CA ASP A 84 -5.65 -11.92 16.15
C ASP A 84 -4.52 -10.86 16.20
N LEU A 85 -3.41 -11.11 15.48
CA LEU A 85 -2.28 -10.20 15.40
C LEU A 85 -2.55 -9.12 14.36
N ASN A 86 -3.13 -8.01 14.78
CA ASN A 86 -3.47 -6.91 13.88
C ASN A 86 -2.28 -6.40 13.03
N ALA A 87 -1.06 -6.44 13.57
CA ALA A 87 0.15 -6.06 12.83
C ALA A 87 0.34 -6.89 11.54
N ALA A 88 -0.04 -8.18 11.55
CA ALA A 88 -0.01 -9.03 10.37
C ALA A 88 -1.04 -8.58 9.33
N GLY A 89 -2.23 -8.15 9.76
CA GLY A 89 -3.26 -7.59 8.88
C GLY A 89 -2.78 -6.31 8.19
N TYR A 90 -2.05 -5.46 8.92
CA TYR A 90 -1.51 -4.20 8.36
C TYR A 90 -0.42 -4.45 7.34
N ALA A 91 0.52 -5.34 7.68
CA ALA A 91 1.56 -5.76 6.75
C ALA A 91 0.93 -6.43 5.51
N GLY A 92 -0.07 -7.29 5.71
CA GLY A 92 -0.80 -7.96 4.63
C GLY A 92 -1.49 -6.98 3.69
N LEU A 93 -2.21 -5.98 4.23
CA LEU A 93 -2.83 -4.92 3.43
C LEU A 93 -1.79 -4.09 2.67
N ALA A 94 -0.71 -3.67 3.33
CA ALA A 94 0.34 -2.89 2.69
C ALA A 94 1.00 -3.66 1.54
N VAL A 95 1.32 -4.94 1.76
CA VAL A 95 1.89 -5.83 0.73
C VAL A 95 0.92 -6.06 -0.42
N ALA A 96 -0.37 -6.26 -0.14
CA ALA A 96 -1.39 -6.35 -1.19
C ALA A 96 -1.46 -5.07 -2.04
N LEU A 97 -1.51 -3.89 -1.40
CA LEU A 97 -1.53 -2.59 -2.10
C LEU A 97 -0.26 -2.35 -2.94
N ALA A 98 0.90 -2.82 -2.46
CA ALA A 98 2.14 -2.76 -3.22
C ALA A 98 2.08 -3.56 -4.54
N ALA A 99 1.15 -4.51 -4.70
CA ALA A 99 0.96 -5.19 -5.98
C ALA A 99 0.63 -4.23 -7.14
N TRP A 100 0.05 -3.06 -6.84
CA TRP A 100 -0.27 -1.99 -7.80
C TRP A 100 0.83 -0.93 -7.96
N MET A 101 1.89 -0.98 -7.16
CA MET A 101 3.05 -0.11 -7.32
C MET A 101 4.03 -0.66 -8.36
N PRO A 102 4.83 0.21 -9.00
CA PRO A 102 5.90 -0.24 -9.88
C PRO A 102 6.96 -0.98 -9.07
N GLY A 103 7.52 -2.06 -9.64
CA GLY A 103 8.57 -2.84 -9.00
C GLY A 103 9.84 -2.04 -8.64
N GLY A 104 10.74 -2.69 -7.91
CA GLY A 104 12.03 -2.13 -7.53
C GLY A 104 12.08 -1.54 -6.12
N TRP A 105 13.21 -0.90 -5.81
CA TRP A 105 13.55 -0.45 -4.46
C TRP A 105 12.54 0.56 -3.87
N ARG A 106 11.85 1.34 -4.71
CA ARG A 106 10.87 2.34 -4.27
C ARG A 106 9.62 1.71 -3.64
N THR A 107 9.14 0.58 -4.20
CA THR A 107 8.06 -0.19 -3.55
C THR A 107 8.51 -0.64 -2.17
N TRP A 108 9.72 -1.17 -2.06
CA TRP A 108 10.25 -1.66 -0.78
C TRP A 108 10.40 -0.54 0.25
N TRP A 109 10.85 0.65 -0.17
CA TRP A 109 10.89 1.83 0.69
C TRP A 109 9.50 2.25 1.18
N TRP A 110 8.52 2.29 0.27
CA TRP A 110 7.14 2.63 0.61
C TRP A 110 6.50 1.60 1.56
N LEU A 111 6.78 0.30 1.34
CA LEU A 111 6.35 -0.79 2.22
C LEU A 111 7.00 -0.72 3.61
N ALA A 112 8.31 -0.44 3.67
CA ALA A 112 9.00 -0.25 4.93
C ALA A 112 8.37 0.90 5.73
N GLY A 113 7.94 1.96 5.04
CA GLY A 113 7.14 3.03 5.63
C GLY A 113 5.87 2.52 6.31
N ALA A 114 5.08 1.69 5.61
CA ALA A 114 3.82 1.15 6.13
C ALA A 114 3.99 0.40 7.47
N ILE A 115 5.03 -0.44 7.54
CA ILE A 115 5.35 -1.23 8.74
C ILE A 115 5.90 -0.34 9.86
N SER A 116 6.68 0.69 9.51
CA SER A 116 7.32 1.55 10.51
C SER A 116 6.31 2.44 11.23
N TRP A 117 5.38 3.09 10.51
CA TRP A 117 4.50 4.08 11.15
C TRP A 117 3.20 3.50 11.73
N MET A 118 2.75 2.31 11.30
CA MET A 118 1.52 1.69 11.81
C MET A 118 1.76 0.88 13.11
N PRO A 119 2.34 -0.33 13.10
CA PRO A 119 2.51 -1.12 14.32
C PRO A 119 3.67 -0.64 15.22
N VAL A 120 4.82 -0.28 14.64
CA VAL A 120 6.05 -0.01 15.44
C VAL A 120 5.94 1.30 16.21
N LEU A 121 5.47 2.38 15.57
CA LEU A 121 5.28 3.66 16.27
C LEU A 121 4.20 3.59 17.36
N GLY A 122 3.15 2.79 17.20
CA GLY A 122 2.13 2.65 18.27
C GLY A 122 2.76 2.16 19.57
N TRP A 123 3.67 1.19 19.48
CA TRP A 123 4.38 0.65 20.63
C TRP A 123 5.47 1.59 21.15
N MET A 124 6.31 2.13 20.25
CA MET A 124 7.41 3.02 20.65
C MET A 124 6.94 4.35 21.25
N LEU A 125 5.81 4.88 20.78
CA LEU A 125 5.28 6.16 21.22
C LEU A 125 4.26 6.03 22.36
N ALA A 126 4.06 4.83 22.92
CA ALA A 126 3.09 4.59 24.00
C ALA A 126 3.35 5.46 25.25
N GLY A 127 4.60 5.88 25.48
CA GLY A 127 4.99 6.78 26.57
C GLY A 127 4.91 8.27 26.26
N LEU A 128 4.59 8.66 25.03
CA LEU A 128 4.53 10.07 24.62
C LEU A 128 3.11 10.64 24.74
N THR A 129 3.02 11.96 24.91
CA THR A 129 1.73 12.65 24.87
C THR A 129 1.15 12.63 23.44
N ALA A 130 -0.18 12.56 23.34
CA ALA A 130 -0.89 12.49 22.05
C ALA A 130 -0.51 13.61 21.07
N VAL A 131 -0.07 14.77 21.57
CA VAL A 131 0.34 15.93 20.77
C VAL A 131 1.54 15.64 19.88
N TRP A 132 2.44 14.74 20.30
CA TRP A 132 3.65 14.39 19.55
C TRP A 132 3.46 13.21 18.61
N VAL A 133 2.52 12.32 18.91
CA VAL A 133 2.29 11.09 18.14
C VAL A 133 1.89 11.39 16.70
N LEU A 134 0.96 12.32 16.50
CA LEU A 134 0.45 12.65 15.17
C LEU A 134 1.50 13.31 14.27
N PRO A 135 2.23 14.38 14.70
CA PRO A 135 3.30 14.98 13.90
C PRO A 135 4.35 13.96 13.47
N ILE A 136 4.79 13.08 14.38
CA ILE A 136 5.79 12.05 14.06
C ILE A 136 5.26 11.09 12.99
N ARG A 137 4.01 10.62 13.11
CA ARG A 137 3.37 9.75 12.10
C ARG A 137 3.27 10.44 10.75
N VAL A 138 2.85 11.70 10.72
CA VAL A 138 2.71 12.48 9.48
C VAL A 138 4.07 12.68 8.82
N LEU A 139 5.09 13.08 9.59
CA LEU A 139 6.45 13.29 9.07
C LEU A 139 7.02 11.99 8.48
N LEU A 140 6.84 10.85 9.16
CA LEU A 140 7.25 9.54 8.65
C LEU A 140 6.47 9.15 7.39
N ALA A 141 5.14 9.33 7.38
CA ALA A 141 4.33 9.06 6.20
C ALA A 141 4.78 9.90 5.00
N VAL A 142 5.06 11.19 5.19
CA VAL A 142 5.59 12.08 4.15
C VAL A 142 6.97 11.60 3.68
N ALA A 143 7.92 11.38 4.61
CA ALA A 143 9.29 10.98 4.28
C ALA A 143 9.33 9.67 3.47
N MET A 144 8.42 8.74 3.77
CA MET A 144 8.34 7.44 3.09
C MET A 144 7.56 7.50 1.77
N SER A 145 6.69 8.51 1.59
CA SER A 145 5.94 8.75 0.35
C SER A 145 6.74 9.48 -0.73
N VAL A 146 7.68 10.37 -0.35
CA VAL A 146 8.42 11.21 -1.32
C VAL A 146 9.18 10.42 -2.39
N PRO A 147 9.95 9.35 -2.07
CA PRO A 147 10.67 8.59 -3.09
C PRO A 147 9.75 7.87 -4.08
N ALA A 148 8.55 7.47 -3.63
CA ALA A 148 7.53 6.86 -4.47
C ALA A 148 6.92 7.85 -5.46
N CYS A 149 6.77 9.14 -5.08
CA CYS A 149 6.24 10.19 -5.97
C CYS A 149 7.21 10.62 -7.08
N ARG A 150 8.52 10.47 -6.89
CA ARG A 150 9.56 10.89 -7.87
C ARG A 150 9.73 9.92 -9.05
N SER A 151 8.72 9.11 -9.40
CA SER A 151 8.78 8.20 -10.56
C SER A 151 9.14 9.01 -11.82
N SER A 152 10.34 8.75 -12.35
CA SER A 152 10.79 9.31 -13.62
C SER A 152 9.72 9.01 -14.68
N PRO A 153 9.49 9.91 -15.65
CA PRO A 153 8.61 9.60 -16.77
C PRO A 153 9.05 8.25 -17.35
N LEU A 154 8.09 7.32 -17.48
CA LEU A 154 8.31 6.06 -18.17
C LEU A 154 9.01 6.41 -19.47
N HIS A 155 10.25 5.96 -19.63
CA HIS A 155 10.92 6.05 -20.91
C HIS A 155 10.13 5.11 -21.81
N VAL A 156 9.11 5.64 -22.49
CA VAL A 156 8.36 4.90 -23.49
C VAL A 156 9.35 4.71 -24.63
N PRO A 157 9.85 3.49 -24.88
CA PRO A 157 10.68 3.28 -26.05
C PRO A 157 9.85 3.74 -27.25
N MET A 158 10.32 4.76 -27.96
CA MET A 158 9.70 5.18 -29.21
C MET A 158 9.69 3.94 -30.11
N ALA A 159 8.49 3.54 -30.54
CA ALA A 159 8.38 2.48 -31.53
C ALA A 159 9.23 2.89 -32.75
N PRO A 160 10.02 1.98 -33.33
CA PRO A 160 10.81 2.29 -34.51
C PRO A 160 9.89 2.85 -35.60
N SER A 161 10.27 4.00 -36.15
CA SER A 161 9.50 4.66 -37.21
C SER A 161 9.31 3.69 -38.39
N PRO A 162 8.10 3.56 -38.95
CA PRO A 162 7.81 2.63 -40.06
C PRO A 162 8.43 3.03 -41.41
N ALA A 163 9.46 3.89 -41.42
CA ALA A 163 9.99 4.52 -42.64
C ALA A 163 11.19 3.78 -43.28
N GLU A 164 11.57 2.59 -42.81
CA GLU A 164 12.65 1.78 -43.39
C GLU A 164 12.13 0.41 -43.84
N SER A 165 11.28 0.41 -44.87
CA SER A 165 10.92 -0.79 -45.65
C SER A 165 10.72 -0.46 -47.12
#